data_AF-A0A433I892-F1
#
_entry.id   AF-A0A433I892-F1
#
_cell.length_a   1.000
_cell.length_b   1.000
_cell.length_c   1.000
_cell.angle_alpha   90.00
_cell.angle_beta   90.00
_cell.angle_gamma   90.00
#
_symmetry.space_group_name_H-M   'P 1'
#
loop_
_entity.id
_entity.type
_entity.pdbx_description
1 polymer ?
#
loop_
_entity_poly.entity_id
_entity_poly.type
_entity_poly.pdbx_seq_one_letter_code
_entity_poly.pdbx_strand_id
1 'polypeptide(L)'
;MKYMKRAALIVGCGAVLSACAALDENRTGVTGPASRPPVEDAAPAAAHSPSMPATPVAPPSPAFIEERARQAYETGRWDVAEGYYLQLTRLKPKEAGPWFQLGNLYAEQGRLDSAERAYREALRRHDDARTLHNLGLVQVRLGVSALRESQKRLPANDPARQETREFLQALLDAAAQ
;
A
#
# COMPACT_ATOMS: atom_id res chain seq x y z
N MET A 1 -7.41 4.44 -49.65
CA MET A 1 -6.96 3.04 -49.42
C MET A 1 -7.90 2.38 -48.42
N LYS A 2 -8.47 1.23 -48.80
CA LYS A 2 -9.36 0.37 -48.01
C LYS A 2 -8.56 -0.47 -46.99
N TYR A 3 -9.31 -1.20 -46.14
CA TYR A 3 -8.94 -2.33 -45.26
C TYR A 3 -8.78 -1.97 -43.76
N MET A 4 -9.39 -2.65 -42.78
CA MET A 4 -10.38 -3.74 -42.79
C MET A 4 -10.95 -3.88 -41.36
N LYS A 5 -12.25 -4.15 -41.26
CA LYS A 5 -12.97 -4.57 -40.05
C LYS A 5 -12.46 -5.95 -39.58
N ARG A 6 -12.44 -6.20 -38.26
CA ARG A 6 -12.70 -7.53 -37.70
C ARG A 6 -13.55 -7.42 -36.44
N ALA A 7 -14.82 -7.77 -36.61
CA ALA A 7 -15.69 -8.26 -35.56
C ALA A 7 -15.55 -9.79 -35.52
N ALA A 8 -15.56 -10.37 -34.33
CA ALA A 8 -15.89 -11.78 -34.13
C ALA A 8 -16.52 -11.92 -32.73
N LEU A 9 -17.82 -12.19 -32.77
CA LEU A 9 -18.67 -12.65 -31.67
C LEU A 9 -18.64 -14.20 -31.66
N ILE A 10 -19.31 -14.79 -30.67
CA ILE A 10 -19.78 -16.19 -30.55
C ILE A 10 -18.65 -17.18 -30.13
N VAL A 11 -18.76 -18.11 -29.18
CA VAL A 11 -19.85 -19.01 -28.74
C VAL A 11 -19.54 -19.49 -27.32
N GLY A 12 -20.55 -19.61 -26.46
CA GLY A 12 -20.44 -20.28 -25.16
C GLY A 12 -20.61 -21.80 -25.25
N CYS A 13 -20.12 -22.54 -24.25
CA CYS A 13 -20.62 -23.88 -23.95
C CYS A 13 -20.38 -24.20 -22.48
N GLY A 14 -21.44 -24.48 -21.74
CA GLY A 14 -21.36 -25.03 -20.40
C GLY A 14 -21.20 -26.55 -20.44
N ALA A 15 -20.58 -27.11 -19.39
CA ALA A 15 -20.84 -28.48 -18.97
C ALA A 15 -20.51 -28.60 -17.47
N VAL A 16 -21.55 -28.87 -16.70
CA VAL A 16 -21.51 -29.49 -15.36
C VAL A 16 -21.66 -31.00 -15.56
N LEU A 17 -21.19 -31.79 -14.58
CA LEU A 17 -21.32 -33.25 -14.32
C LEU A 17 -19.95 -33.93 -14.34
N SER A 18 -19.60 -34.91 -13.52
CA SER A 18 -20.15 -35.55 -12.31
C SER A 18 -19.09 -36.57 -11.85
N ALA A 19 -19.19 -37.01 -10.60
CA ALA A 19 -18.31 -37.93 -9.87
C ALA A 19 -18.11 -39.34 -10.46
N CYS A 20 -17.02 -40.00 -10.03
CA CYS A 20 -16.82 -41.43 -9.67
C CYS A 20 -15.37 -41.55 -9.11
N ALA A 21 -15.05 -41.87 -7.85
CA ALA A 21 -15.31 -43.04 -6.99
C ALA A 21 -14.33 -44.23 -7.18
N ALA A 22 -13.65 -44.55 -6.06
CA ALA A 22 -13.10 -45.84 -5.59
C ALA A 22 -11.83 -46.45 -6.24
N LEU A 23 -10.76 -46.66 -5.44
CA LEU A 23 -10.26 -47.96 -4.87
C LEU A 23 -9.63 -48.87 -5.95
N ASP A 24 -8.54 -49.61 -5.79
CA ASP A 24 -7.96 -50.29 -4.64
C ASP A 24 -6.55 -50.83 -5.00
N GLU A 25 -5.77 -51.17 -3.97
CA GLU A 25 -4.72 -52.20 -3.85
C GLU A 25 -4.09 -52.89 -5.09
N ASN A 26 -2.77 -53.11 -5.08
CA ASN A 26 -2.18 -54.31 -4.42
C ASN A 26 -0.71 -54.60 -4.84
N ARG A 27 0.08 -55.10 -3.86
CA ARG A 27 1.18 -56.11 -3.95
C ARG A 27 2.46 -55.80 -4.75
N THR A 28 3.67 -56.24 -4.40
CA THR A 28 4.32 -57.24 -3.48
C THR A 28 5.81 -56.82 -3.47
N GLY A 29 6.63 -56.86 -2.41
CA GLY A 29 6.91 -57.94 -1.46
C GLY A 29 8.12 -58.78 -1.90
N VAL A 30 9.32 -58.59 -1.32
CA VAL A 30 10.41 -59.60 -1.22
C VAL A 30 11.27 -59.35 0.04
N THR A 31 11.68 -60.45 0.66
CA THR A 31 12.28 -60.70 1.98
C THR A 31 13.80 -60.97 1.96
N GLY A 32 14.54 -60.73 3.06
CA GLY A 32 15.83 -61.41 3.36
C GLY A 32 16.77 -60.68 4.36
N PRO A 33 17.63 -61.38 5.15
CA PRO A 33 17.83 -61.09 6.59
C PRO A 33 19.25 -60.70 7.08
N ALA A 34 19.34 -60.40 8.40
CA ALA A 34 20.52 -60.32 9.29
C ALA A 34 21.43 -59.07 9.11
N SER A 35 21.94 -58.35 10.12
CA SER A 35 22.38 -58.68 11.49
C SER A 35 22.47 -57.37 12.32
N ARG A 36 22.18 -57.39 13.63
CA ARG A 36 22.47 -56.27 14.55
C ARG A 36 23.79 -56.51 15.30
N PRO A 37 24.69 -55.51 15.41
CA PRO A 37 25.72 -55.48 16.45
C PRO A 37 25.36 -54.48 17.59
N PRO A 38 26.11 -54.51 18.72
CA PRO A 38 25.58 -54.25 20.06
C PRO A 38 25.62 -52.78 20.49
N VAL A 39 24.83 -52.50 21.53
CA VAL A 39 24.75 -51.24 22.28
C VAL A 39 26.04 -51.05 23.07
N GLU A 40 26.66 -49.89 22.94
CA GLU A 40 27.76 -49.43 23.80
C GLU A 40 27.30 -48.17 24.54
N ASP A 41 27.20 -48.29 25.87
CA ASP A 41 26.96 -47.18 26.79
C ASP A 41 28.18 -46.25 26.83
N ALA A 42 27.97 -44.95 26.63
CA ALA A 42 28.53 -43.85 27.45
C ALA A 42 28.45 -42.50 26.70
N ALA A 43 27.73 -41.54 27.31
CA ALA A 43 27.71 -40.13 26.93
C ALA A 43 29.06 -39.43 27.28
N PRO A 44 29.33 -38.19 26.79
CA PRO A 44 28.70 -37.04 27.45
C PRO A 44 28.21 -35.95 26.50
N ALA A 45 27.06 -35.39 26.88
CA ALA A 45 26.69 -33.98 26.78
C ALA A 45 27.21 -33.20 25.57
N ALA A 46 26.48 -33.28 24.45
CA ALA A 46 26.37 -32.12 23.58
C ALA A 46 25.74 -31.00 24.41
N ALA A 47 26.54 -29.99 24.73
CA ALA A 47 26.12 -28.75 25.34
C ALA A 47 24.94 -28.19 24.53
N HIS A 48 23.74 -28.40 25.04
CA HIS A 48 22.60 -27.60 24.64
C HIS A 48 22.92 -26.22 25.22
N SER A 49 23.49 -25.34 24.40
CA SER A 49 23.56 -23.93 24.73
C SER A 49 22.17 -23.53 25.21
N PRO A 50 22.02 -22.98 26.42
CA PRO A 50 20.71 -22.57 26.89
C PRO A 50 20.15 -21.59 25.85
N SER A 51 19.06 -21.97 25.20
CA SER A 51 18.27 -21.03 24.42
C SER A 51 17.82 -19.98 25.43
N MET A 52 18.48 -18.83 25.42
CA MET A 52 18.10 -17.70 26.26
C MET A 52 16.60 -17.48 26.07
N PRO A 53 15.82 -17.33 27.16
CA PRO A 53 14.43 -16.94 27.00
C PRO A 53 14.44 -15.65 26.18
N ALA A 54 13.73 -15.65 25.05
CA ALA A 54 13.52 -14.43 24.28
C ALA A 54 12.88 -13.44 25.24
N THR A 55 13.67 -12.49 25.75
CA THR A 55 13.14 -11.41 26.56
C THR A 55 12.09 -10.73 25.69
N PRO A 56 10.85 -10.55 26.17
CA PRO A 56 9.86 -9.79 25.43
C PRO A 56 10.47 -8.42 25.16
N VAL A 57 10.89 -8.18 23.92
CA VAL A 57 11.46 -6.89 23.52
C VAL A 57 10.33 -5.90 23.73
N ALA A 58 10.54 -4.95 24.65
CA ALA A 58 9.56 -3.92 24.90
C ALA A 58 9.17 -3.27 23.56
N PRO A 59 7.87 -3.03 23.31
CA PRO A 59 7.46 -2.40 22.07
C PRO A 59 8.24 -1.09 21.88
N PRO A 60 8.70 -0.79 20.66
CA PRO A 60 9.54 0.37 20.41
C PRO A 60 8.84 1.65 20.90
N SER A 61 9.62 2.55 21.51
CA SER A 61 9.08 3.81 22.01
C SER A 61 8.51 4.66 20.86
N PRO A 62 7.51 5.52 21.11
CA PRO A 62 7.00 6.42 20.07
C PRO A 62 8.10 7.28 19.43
N ALA A 63 9.08 7.74 20.21
CA ALA A 63 10.23 8.50 19.70
C ALA A 63 11.11 7.68 18.74
N PHE A 64 11.32 6.38 19.03
CA PHE A 64 12.02 5.50 18.09
C PHE A 64 11.24 5.35 16.78
N ILE A 65 9.92 5.19 16.86
CA ILE A 65 9.07 5.05 15.68
C ILE A 65 9.07 6.35 14.85
N GLU A 66 9.02 7.51 15.50
CA GLU A 66 9.13 8.83 14.85
C GLU A 66 10.45 8.99 14.08
N GLU A 67 11.57 8.63 14.72
CA GLU A 67 12.88 8.71 14.09
C GLU A 67 12.96 7.78 12.86
N ARG A 68 12.45 6.55 12.97
CA ARG A 68 12.40 5.61 11.84
C ARG A 68 11.47 6.08 10.73
N ALA A 69 10.33 6.68 11.07
CA ALA A 69 9.41 7.25 10.09
C ALA A 69 10.08 8.36 9.29
N ARG A 70 10.72 9.31 9.98
CA ARG A 70 11.44 10.44 9.37
C ARG A 70 12.60 9.96 8.49
N GLN A 71 13.42 9.03 8.99
CA GLN A 71 14.51 8.45 8.21
C GLN A 71 14.00 7.76 6.93
N ALA A 72 12.90 6.99 7.03
CA ALA A 72 12.30 6.33 5.88
C ALA A 72 11.74 7.35 4.86
N TYR A 73 11.13 8.44 5.35
CA TYR A 73 10.64 9.53 4.53
C TYR A 73 11.77 10.20 3.74
N GLU A 74 12.82 10.64 4.44
CA GLU A 74 13.99 11.33 3.85
C GLU A 74 14.72 10.46 2.82
N THR A 75 14.70 9.14 3.00
CA THR A 75 15.33 8.18 2.07
C THR A 75 14.41 7.69 0.96
N GLY A 76 13.19 8.24 0.84
CA GLY A 76 12.24 7.88 -0.21
C GLY A 76 11.59 6.50 -0.04
N ARG A 77 11.76 5.84 1.11
CA ARG A 77 11.08 4.58 1.44
C ARG A 77 9.69 4.86 1.98
N TRP A 78 8.84 5.29 1.07
CA TRP A 78 7.54 5.86 1.37
C TRP A 78 6.55 4.88 1.99
N ASP A 79 6.58 3.61 1.57
CA ASP A 79 5.82 2.51 2.15
C ASP A 79 6.18 2.27 3.62
N VAL A 80 7.48 2.27 3.92
CA VAL A 80 8.01 2.11 5.29
C VAL A 80 7.63 3.32 6.15
N ALA A 81 7.75 4.53 5.62
CA ALA A 81 7.37 5.75 6.32
C ALA A 81 5.86 5.80 6.62
N GLU A 82 5.01 5.44 5.64
CA GLU A 82 3.55 5.34 5.81
C GLU A 82 3.21 4.37 6.95
N GLY A 83 3.85 3.20 6.97
CA GLY A 83 3.67 2.20 8.03
C GLY A 83 3.97 2.76 9.43
N TYR A 84 5.10 3.45 9.60
CA TYR A 84 5.46 4.03 10.89
C TYR A 84 4.58 5.22 11.28
N TYR A 85 4.24 6.12 10.36
CA TYR A 85 3.32 7.22 10.69
C TYR A 85 1.93 6.70 11.04
N LEU A 86 1.41 5.67 10.36
CA LEU A 86 0.16 5.01 10.75
C LEU A 86 0.25 4.39 12.15
N GLN A 87 1.37 3.77 12.52
CA GLN A 87 1.57 3.31 13.91
C GLN A 87 1.51 4.47 14.90
N LEU A 88 2.14 5.61 14.59
CA LEU A 88 2.10 6.81 15.43
C LEU A 88 0.69 7.38 15.58
N THR A 89 -0.14 7.35 14.53
CA THR A 89 -1.55 7.77 14.65
C THR A 89 -2.34 6.93 15.66
N ARG A 90 -1.94 5.65 15.87
CA ARG A 90 -2.57 4.74 16.85
C ARG A 90 -2.02 4.96 18.25
N LEU A 91 -0.71 5.20 18.38
CA LEU A 91 -0.05 5.43 19.66
C LEU A 91 -0.38 6.82 20.23
N LYS A 92 -0.58 7.81 19.36
CA LYS A 92 -0.80 9.22 19.69
C LYS A 92 -2.07 9.72 19.00
N PRO A 93 -3.26 9.18 19.34
CA PRO A 93 -4.50 9.44 18.58
C PRO A 93 -4.97 10.91 18.64
N LYS A 94 -4.52 11.67 19.63
CA LYS A 94 -4.86 13.09 19.83
C LYS A 94 -3.83 14.05 19.22
N GLU A 95 -2.69 13.57 18.73
CA GLU A 95 -1.66 14.42 18.17
C GLU A 95 -1.88 14.64 16.67
N ALA A 96 -1.75 15.89 16.22
CA ALA A 96 -1.86 16.23 14.79
C ALA A 96 -0.62 15.84 13.98
N GLY A 97 0.56 15.79 14.61
CA GLY A 97 1.85 15.59 13.96
C GLY A 97 1.91 14.37 13.03
N PRO A 98 1.54 13.16 13.48
CA PRO A 98 1.55 11.97 12.62
C PRO A 98 0.62 12.08 11.40
N TRP A 99 -0.53 12.73 11.55
CA TRP A 99 -1.47 12.96 10.44
C TRP A 99 -0.95 14.01 9.46
N PHE A 100 -0.32 15.07 9.95
CA PHE A 100 0.34 16.07 9.12
C PHE A 100 1.45 15.43 8.27
N GLN A 101 2.27 14.56 8.87
CA GLN A 101 3.34 13.87 8.15
C GLN A 101 2.81 12.86 7.12
N LEU A 102 1.70 12.14 7.40
CA LEU A 102 1.00 11.35 6.38
C LEU A 102 0.49 12.23 5.23
N GLY A 103 -0.03 13.42 5.54
CA GLY A 103 -0.45 14.39 4.53
C GLY A 103 0.69 14.81 3.60
N ASN A 104 1.84 15.17 4.16
CA ASN A 104 3.04 15.52 3.40
C ASN A 104 3.50 14.35 2.53
N LEU A 105 3.61 13.17 3.16
CA LEU A 105 4.01 11.93 2.50
C LEU A 105 3.12 11.65 1.29
N TYR A 106 1.80 11.64 1.45
CA TYR A 106 0.88 11.38 0.34
C TYR A 106 0.90 12.47 -0.73
N ALA A 107 1.09 13.74 -0.35
CA ALA A 107 1.16 14.85 -1.28
C ALA A 107 2.41 14.75 -2.19
N GLU A 108 3.54 14.31 -1.64
CA GLU A 108 4.78 14.05 -2.38
C GLU A 108 4.62 12.90 -3.38
N GLN A 109 3.90 11.82 -3.03
CA GLN A 109 3.62 10.74 -3.97
C GLN A 109 2.52 11.06 -5.01
N GLY A 110 1.91 12.25 -4.92
CA GLY A 110 0.74 12.58 -5.74
C GLY A 110 -0.53 11.81 -5.38
N ARG A 111 -0.58 11.13 -4.23
CA ARG A 111 -1.78 10.47 -3.69
C ARG A 111 -2.72 11.49 -3.05
N LEU A 112 -3.21 12.43 -3.85
CA LEU A 112 -3.85 13.67 -3.40
C LEU A 112 -5.08 13.45 -2.51
N ASP A 113 -5.95 12.49 -2.82
CA ASP A 113 -7.11 12.19 -1.98
C ASP A 113 -6.71 11.69 -0.59
N SER A 114 -5.62 10.93 -0.50
CA SER A 114 -5.09 10.45 0.78
C SER A 114 -4.46 11.59 1.57
N ALA A 115 -3.75 12.49 0.88
CA ALA A 115 -3.18 13.70 1.48
C ALA A 115 -4.27 14.60 2.07
N GLU A 116 -5.35 14.86 1.33
CA GLU A 116 -6.48 15.66 1.81
C GLU A 116 -7.09 15.05 3.08
N ARG A 117 -7.36 13.75 3.08
CA ARG A 117 -7.91 13.08 4.28
C ARG A 117 -6.97 13.21 5.47
N ALA A 118 -5.68 12.97 5.29
CA ALA A 118 -4.69 13.05 6.36
C ALA A 118 -4.56 14.48 6.93
N TYR A 119 -4.51 15.52 6.09
CA TYR A 119 -4.50 16.90 6.58
C TYR A 119 -5.78 17.28 7.31
N ARG A 120 -6.94 16.81 6.85
CA ARG A 120 -8.21 17.01 7.59
C ARG A 120 -8.16 16.33 8.95
N GLU A 121 -7.61 15.12 9.05
CA GLU A 121 -7.40 14.46 10.36
C GLU A 121 -6.47 15.27 11.28
N ALA A 122 -5.39 15.84 10.74
CA ALA A 122 -4.48 16.71 11.50
C ALA A 122 -5.20 17.95 12.03
N LEU A 123 -5.94 18.66 11.17
CA LEU A 123 -6.71 19.86 11.55
C LEU A 123 -7.81 19.59 12.57
N ARG A 124 -8.42 18.39 12.56
CA ARG A 124 -9.38 18.00 13.61
C ARG A 124 -8.76 17.88 14.99
N ARG A 125 -7.44 17.65 15.07
CA ARG A 125 -6.70 17.49 16.34
C ARG A 125 -6.06 18.79 16.79
N HIS A 126 -5.53 19.55 15.84
CA HIS A 126 -4.95 20.86 16.10
C HIS A 126 -5.13 21.72 14.86
N ASP A 127 -5.83 22.85 15.03
CA ASP A 127 -5.96 23.85 13.98
C ASP A 127 -4.62 24.58 13.80
N ASP A 128 -4.04 24.47 12.61
CA ASP A 128 -2.71 24.96 12.30
C ASP A 128 -2.66 25.52 10.87
N ALA A 129 -2.19 26.76 10.75
CA ALA A 129 -2.15 27.49 9.50
C ALA A 129 -1.27 26.79 8.44
N ARG A 130 -0.19 26.13 8.85
CA ARG A 130 0.69 25.40 7.92
C ARG A 130 -0.02 24.18 7.34
N THR A 131 -0.72 23.42 8.18
CA THR A 131 -1.53 22.28 7.74
C THR A 131 -2.65 22.73 6.81
N LEU A 132 -3.33 23.84 7.12
CA LEU A 132 -4.37 24.41 6.26
C LEU A 132 -3.82 24.86 4.91
N HIS A 133 -2.64 25.51 4.91
CA HIS A 133 -1.94 25.89 3.68
C HIS A 133 -1.64 24.68 2.79
N ASN A 134 -1.07 23.61 3.36
CA ASN A 134 -0.76 22.39 2.60
C ASN A 134 -2.03 21.70 2.08
N LEU A 135 -3.11 21.68 2.86
CA LEU A 135 -4.41 21.19 2.40
C LEU A 135 -4.92 22.01 1.21
N GLY A 136 -4.82 23.35 1.26
CA GLY A 136 -5.20 24.22 0.16
C GLY A 136 -4.43 23.90 -1.14
N LEU A 137 -3.13 23.69 -1.06
CA LEU A 137 -2.32 23.27 -2.21
C LEU A 137 -2.77 21.92 -2.78
N VAL A 138 -3.08 20.95 -1.92
CA VAL A 138 -3.62 19.65 -2.35
C VAL A 138 -4.98 19.81 -3.03
N GLN A 139 -5.87 20.66 -2.50
CA GLN A 139 -7.19 20.90 -3.07
C GLN A 139 -7.13 21.57 -4.44
N VAL A 140 -6.21 22.53 -4.64
CA VAL A 140 -5.96 23.11 -5.96
C VAL A 140 -5.50 22.02 -6.95
N ARG A 141 -4.57 21.15 -6.54
CA ARG A 141 -4.10 20.05 -7.40
C ARG A 141 -5.20 19.05 -7.75
N LEU A 142 -6.08 18.73 -6.79
CA LEU A 142 -7.28 17.90 -7.02
C LEU A 142 -8.23 18.56 -8.02
N GLY A 143 -8.55 19.84 -7.81
CA GLY A 143 -9.41 20.62 -8.71
C GLY A 143 -8.86 20.69 -10.13
N VAL A 144 -7.57 20.99 -10.29
CA VAL A 144 -6.89 20.99 -11.60
C VAL A 144 -6.98 19.62 -12.28
N SER A 145 -6.79 18.53 -11.52
CA SER A 145 -6.86 17.17 -12.07
C SER A 145 -8.28 16.83 -12.53
N ALA A 146 -9.30 17.18 -11.75
CA ALA A 146 -10.71 16.99 -12.09
C ALA A 146 -11.10 17.81 -13.33
N LEU A 147 -10.68 19.07 -13.41
CA LEU A 147 -10.93 19.94 -14.55
C LEU A 147 -10.26 19.43 -15.84
N ARG A 148 -9.01 18.96 -15.75
CA ARG A 148 -8.33 18.33 -16.90
C ARG A 148 -9.06 17.09 -17.39
N GLU A 149 -9.59 16.27 -16.49
CA GLU A 149 -10.38 15.10 -16.88
C GLU A 149 -11.72 15.50 -17.51
N SER A 150 -12.42 16.49 -16.94
CA SER A 150 -13.62 17.06 -17.53
C SER A 150 -13.37 17.55 -18.95
N GLN A 151 -12.32 18.35 -19.16
CA GLN A 151 -11.94 18.90 -20.46
C GLN A 151 -11.68 17.81 -21.52
N LYS A 152 -11.06 16.68 -21.12
CA LYS A 152 -10.81 15.55 -22.03
C LYS A 152 -12.11 14.89 -22.49
N ARG A 153 -13.11 14.81 -21.61
CA ARG A 153 -14.40 14.13 -21.88
C ARG A 153 -15.38 15.01 -22.63
N LEU A 154 -15.34 16.34 -22.42
CA LEU A 154 -16.25 17.27 -23.07
C LEU A 154 -16.01 17.33 -24.60
N PRO A 155 -17.06 17.44 -25.43
CA PRO A 155 -16.92 17.68 -26.87
C PRO A 155 -16.11 18.95 -27.18
N ALA A 156 -15.45 18.97 -28.34
CA ALA A 156 -14.59 20.09 -28.73
C ALA A 156 -15.33 21.43 -28.87
N ASN A 157 -16.62 21.40 -29.20
CA ASN A 157 -17.50 22.55 -29.37
C ASN A 157 -18.35 22.87 -28.13
N ASP A 158 -18.13 22.16 -27.01
CA ASP A 158 -18.87 22.40 -25.77
C ASP A 158 -18.35 23.67 -25.08
N PRO A 159 -19.22 24.66 -24.76
CA PRO A 159 -18.81 25.88 -24.06
C PRO A 159 -18.07 25.62 -22.74
N ALA A 160 -18.47 24.59 -21.98
CA ALA A 160 -17.82 24.25 -20.70
C ALA A 160 -16.37 23.81 -20.89
N ARG A 161 -16.02 23.25 -22.06
CA ARG A 161 -14.64 22.86 -22.38
C ARG A 161 -13.75 24.09 -22.56
N GLN A 162 -14.28 25.14 -23.16
CA GLN A 162 -13.57 26.41 -23.35
C GLN A 162 -13.41 27.14 -22.02
N GLU A 163 -14.47 27.23 -21.21
CA GLU A 163 -14.40 27.79 -19.86
C GLU A 163 -13.35 27.08 -18.99
N THR A 164 -13.37 25.74 -19.01
CA THR A 164 -12.37 24.93 -18.28
C THR A 164 -10.94 25.23 -18.76
N ARG A 165 -10.74 25.44 -20.07
CA ARG A 165 -9.43 25.79 -20.63
C ARG A 165 -8.93 27.13 -20.10
N GLU A 166 -9.79 28.14 -20.11
CA GLU A 166 -9.48 29.50 -19.67
C GLU A 166 -9.15 29.54 -18.18
N PHE A 167 -9.95 28.84 -17.37
CA PHE A 167 -9.69 28.74 -15.94
C PHE A 167 -8.35 28.05 -15.63
N LEU A 168 -8.05 26.93 -16.30
CA LEU A 168 -6.76 26.25 -16.15
C LEU A 168 -5.59 27.14 -16.58
N GLN A 169 -5.75 27.94 -17.63
CA GLN A 169 -4.72 28.88 -18.07
C GLN A 169 -4.46 29.96 -17.02
N ALA A 170 -5.52 30.58 -16.49
CA ALA A 170 -5.40 31.61 -15.45
C ALA A 170 -4.69 31.09 -14.19
N LEU A 171 -4.97 29.85 -13.78
CA LEU A 171 -4.26 29.22 -12.65
C LEU A 171 -2.76 29.02 -12.93
N LEU A 172 -2.38 28.65 -14.16
CA LEU A 172 -0.97 28.48 -14.53
C LEU A 172 -0.24 29.82 -14.59
N ASP A 173 -0.90 30.86 -15.11
CA ASP A 173 -0.32 32.20 -15.21
C ASP A 173 -0.13 32.83 -13.82
N ALA A 174 -1.05 32.58 -12.90
CA ALA A 174 -0.93 33.01 -11.50
C ALA A 174 0.20 32.29 -10.75
N ALA A 175 0.50 31.03 -11.11
CA ALA A 175 1.59 30.26 -10.50
C ALA A 175 2.99 30.62 -11.05
N ALA A 176 3.06 31.40 -12.13
CA ALA A 176 4.31 31.82 -12.77
C ALA A 176 4.80 33.22 -12.33
N GLN A 177 4.02 33.92 -11.50
CA GLN A 177 4.30 35.27 -10.98
C GLN A 177 4.86 35.19 -9.55
#